data_AF-A0A1Y2BYI5-F1
#
_entry.id   AF-A0A1Y2BYI5-F1
#
_cell.length_a   1.000
_cell.length_b   1.000
_cell.length_c   1.000
_cell.angle_alpha   90.00
_cell.angle_beta   90.00
_cell.angle_gamma   90.00
#
_symmetry.space_group_name_H-M   'P 1'
#
loop_
_entity.id
_entity.type
_entity.pdbx_description
1 polymer ?
#
loop_
_entity_poly.entity_id
_entity_poly.type
_entity_poly.pdbx_seq_one_letter_code
_entity_poly.pdbx_strand_id
1 'polypeptide(L)'
;MSSKHRLILIALATFGFFAAFTLLIFTRRNKHNPIVKSASALFVSILALGAIPAYASLFLYMDSASSFKCLARPWLQLTSFSIVVGCLIVKNIRVYFVYCKLPKRKLYLLKDRTMAAVLSALICLEVMLLGGYSSVSNVEVNLSLSYRKEFQYRCINSRSGNQMNQILWGFNGVLLNTILFVAYLSRKVGYAHSELSQLIVIYFCTAISIMLIFILRADDAIRQTESAFNEGVLIWFSTTVPILTQFVPKAIQLYNQEILFVRYLCQVLSQELR
;
A
#
# COMPACT_ATOMS: atom_id res chain seq x y z
N MET A 1 -10.98 -20.13 -14.73
CA MET A 1 -10.21 -20.16 -13.47
C MET A 1 -10.66 -21.33 -12.59
N SER A 2 -9.72 -22.14 -12.08
CA SER A 2 -10.05 -23.31 -11.23
C SER A 2 -10.60 -22.88 -9.86
N SER A 3 -11.52 -23.66 -9.29
CA SER A 3 -12.12 -23.40 -7.98
C SER A 3 -11.09 -23.22 -6.86
N LYS A 4 -9.94 -23.90 -6.94
CA LYS A 4 -8.83 -23.76 -5.98
C LYS A 4 -8.24 -22.34 -5.96
N HIS A 5 -7.97 -21.77 -7.13
CA HIS A 5 -7.42 -20.41 -7.24
C HIS A 5 -8.39 -19.35 -6.69
N ARG A 6 -9.70 -19.53 -6.90
CA ARG A 6 -10.72 -18.62 -6.37
C ARG A 6 -10.73 -18.65 -4.84
N LEU A 7 -10.72 -19.84 -4.24
CA LEU A 7 -10.67 -19.99 -2.79
C LEU A 7 -9.43 -19.34 -2.17
N ILE A 8 -8.26 -19.48 -2.81
CA ILE A 8 -7.02 -18.84 -2.35
C ILE A 8 -7.15 -17.31 -2.37
N LEU A 9 -7.65 -16.72 -3.47
CA LEU A 9 -7.82 -15.27 -3.53
C LEU A 9 -8.84 -14.75 -2.50
N ILE A 10 -9.91 -15.50 -2.23
CA ILE A 10 -10.88 -15.14 -1.19
C ILE A 10 -10.19 -15.17 0.19
N ALA A 11 -9.44 -16.22 0.50
CA ALA A 11 -8.73 -16.33 1.77
C ALA A 11 -7.68 -15.21 1.96
N LEU A 12 -6.97 -14.84 0.89
CA LEU A 12 -6.03 -13.73 0.91
C LEU A 12 -6.76 -12.39 1.13
N ALA A 13 -7.85 -12.14 0.41
CA ALA A 13 -8.64 -10.93 0.56
C ALA A 13 -9.18 -10.79 2.00
N THR A 14 -9.79 -11.84 2.56
CA THR A 14 -10.33 -11.82 3.93
C THR A 14 -9.24 -11.58 4.97
N PHE A 15 -8.07 -12.22 4.83
CA PHE A 15 -6.92 -11.93 5.68
C PHE A 15 -6.47 -10.47 5.57
N GLY A 16 -6.41 -9.93 4.35
CA GLY A 16 -6.03 -8.54 4.09
C GLY A 16 -6.96 -7.55 4.78
N PHE A 17 -8.28 -7.73 4.63
CA PHE A 17 -9.26 -6.92 5.35
C PHE A 17 -9.08 -7.02 6.86
N PHE A 18 -8.93 -8.25 7.39
CA PHE A 18 -8.74 -8.45 8.82
C PHE A 18 -7.49 -7.73 9.35
N ALA A 19 -6.36 -7.80 8.62
CA ALA A 19 -5.14 -7.09 8.96
C ALA A 19 -5.33 -5.56 8.95
N ALA A 20 -6.00 -5.01 7.93
CA ALA A 20 -6.29 -3.59 7.84
C ALA A 20 -7.21 -3.11 8.99
N PHE A 21 -8.29 -3.84 9.28
CA PHE A 21 -9.19 -3.52 10.39
C PHE A 21 -8.49 -3.63 11.75
N THR A 22 -7.66 -4.65 11.94
CA THR A 22 -6.87 -4.80 13.18
C THR A 22 -5.93 -3.62 13.38
N LEU A 23 -5.23 -3.18 12.32
CA LEU A 23 -4.36 -2.00 12.37
C LEU A 23 -5.17 -0.72 12.69
N LEU A 24 -6.37 -0.56 12.11
CA LEU A 24 -7.25 0.58 12.40
C LEU A 24 -7.70 0.60 13.85
N ILE A 25 -8.19 -0.53 14.36
CA ILE A 25 -8.66 -0.67 15.74
C ILE A 25 -7.49 -0.43 16.71
N PHE A 26 -6.33 -1.04 16.46
CA PHE A 26 -5.12 -0.85 17.26
C PHE A 26 -4.71 0.62 17.31
N THR A 27 -4.67 1.29 16.16
CA THR A 27 -4.28 2.70 16.06
C THR A 27 -5.29 3.62 16.76
N ARG A 28 -6.59 3.32 16.66
CA ARG A 28 -7.65 4.10 17.31
C ARG A 28 -7.64 3.94 18.83
N ARG A 29 -7.49 2.71 19.34
CA ARG A 29 -7.43 2.44 20.78
C ARG A 29 -6.19 3.06 21.42
N ASN A 30 -5.04 2.93 20.78
CA ASN A 30 -3.77 3.40 21.32
C ASN A 30 -3.40 4.83 20.89
N LYS A 31 -4.33 5.62 20.33
CA LYS A 31 -4.04 6.96 19.78
C LYS A 31 -3.42 7.94 20.79
N HIS A 32 -3.66 7.73 22.09
CA HIS A 32 -3.14 8.55 23.17
C HIS A 32 -1.76 8.10 23.67
N ASN A 33 -1.34 6.88 23.36
CA ASN A 33 -0.04 6.36 23.77
C ASN A 33 1.08 7.09 22.99
N PRO A 34 2.15 7.55 23.66
CA PRO A 34 3.24 8.32 23.02
C PRO A 34 3.92 7.57 21.86
N ILE A 35 4.01 6.23 21.90
CA ILE A 35 4.57 5.43 20.79
C ILE A 35 3.70 5.61 19.53
N VAL A 36 2.40 5.37 19.64
CA VAL A 36 1.49 5.42 18.49
C VAL A 36 1.25 6.86 18.04
N LYS A 37 1.25 7.82 18.98
CA LYS A 37 1.14 9.25 18.69
C LYS A 37 2.37 9.77 17.93
N SER A 38 3.58 9.39 18.32
CA SER A 38 4.82 9.81 17.64
C SER A 38 4.91 9.27 16.21
N ALA A 39 4.35 8.08 15.96
CA ALA A 39 4.24 7.49 14.62
C ALA A 39 3.17 8.12 13.71
N SER A 40 2.55 9.23 14.14
CA SER A 40 1.44 9.90 13.44
C SER A 40 0.25 8.97 13.17
N ALA A 41 -0.52 8.68 14.22
CA ALA A 41 -1.74 7.84 14.19
C ALA A 41 -2.71 8.15 13.04
N LEU A 42 -2.78 9.41 12.59
CA LEU A 42 -3.57 9.83 11.43
C LEU A 42 -3.09 9.15 10.14
N PHE A 43 -1.80 9.22 9.82
CA PHE A 43 -1.26 8.64 8.57
C PHE A 43 -1.31 7.12 8.57
N VAL A 44 -1.13 6.48 9.73
CA VAL A 44 -1.30 5.03 9.86
C VAL A 44 -2.76 4.62 9.61
N SER A 45 -3.72 5.42 10.09
CA SER A 45 -5.14 5.19 9.83
C SER A 45 -5.49 5.35 8.35
N ILE A 46 -4.96 6.40 7.69
CA ILE A 46 -5.17 6.62 6.25
C ILE A 46 -4.53 5.49 5.44
N LEU A 47 -3.33 5.04 5.80
CA LEU A 47 -2.67 3.90 5.15
C LEU A 47 -3.53 2.63 5.23
N ALA A 48 -4.07 2.32 6.41
CA ALA A 48 -4.91 1.14 6.58
C ALA A 48 -6.24 1.24 5.81
N LEU A 49 -6.87 2.42 5.77
CA LEU A 49 -8.05 2.66 4.92
C LEU A 49 -7.70 2.57 3.43
N GLY A 50 -6.54 3.09 3.04
CA GLY A 50 -6.03 3.08 1.67
C GLY A 50 -5.70 1.70 1.13
N ALA A 51 -5.50 0.70 1.99
CA ALA A 51 -5.26 -0.68 1.59
C ALA A 51 -6.54 -1.46 1.26
N ILE A 52 -7.70 -1.03 1.79
CA ILE A 52 -9.01 -1.70 1.61
C ILE A 52 -9.37 -1.85 0.12
N PRO A 53 -9.21 -0.83 -0.75
CA PRO A 53 -9.51 -0.97 -2.17
C PRO A 53 -8.63 -2.02 -2.89
N ALA A 54 -7.35 -2.18 -2.52
CA ALA A 54 -6.52 -3.23 -3.10
C ALA A 54 -7.04 -4.63 -2.74
N TYR A 55 -7.46 -4.87 -1.49
CA TYR A 55 -8.07 -6.13 -1.10
C TYR A 55 -9.42 -6.38 -1.78
N ALA A 56 -10.23 -5.33 -1.97
CA ALA A 56 -11.46 -5.43 -2.75
C ALA A 56 -11.18 -5.76 -4.23
N SER A 57 -10.07 -5.26 -4.78
CA SER A 57 -9.70 -5.51 -6.18
C SER A 57 -9.49 -6.99 -6.49
N LEU A 58 -9.08 -7.82 -5.51
CA LEU A 58 -8.89 -9.26 -5.68
C LEU A 58 -10.17 -9.98 -6.14
N PHE A 59 -11.35 -9.52 -5.69
CA PHE A 59 -12.63 -10.09 -6.14
C PHE A 59 -12.87 -9.86 -7.63
N LEU A 60 -12.34 -8.78 -8.20
CA LEU A 60 -12.46 -8.50 -9.64
C LEU A 60 -11.64 -9.46 -10.51
N TYR A 61 -10.73 -10.26 -9.93
CA TYR A 61 -9.93 -11.28 -10.64
C TYR A 61 -10.58 -12.67 -10.65
N MET A 62 -11.65 -12.90 -9.88
CA MET A 62 -12.22 -14.25 -9.70
C MET A 62 -13.11 -14.73 -10.85
N ASP A 63 -13.71 -13.79 -11.58
CA ASP A 63 -14.74 -14.03 -12.59
C ASP A 63 -14.30 -13.64 -14.00
N SER A 64 -15.13 -13.95 -14.99
CA SER A 64 -14.96 -13.49 -16.37
C SER A 64 -14.82 -11.97 -16.45
N ALA A 65 -13.95 -11.52 -17.38
CA ALA A 65 -13.76 -10.11 -17.62
C ALA A 65 -15.07 -9.49 -18.15
N SER A 66 -15.43 -8.35 -17.59
CA SER A 66 -16.48 -7.46 -18.09
C SER A 66 -15.90 -6.06 -18.25
N SER A 67 -16.49 -5.21 -19.09
CA SER A 67 -15.98 -3.86 -19.32
C SER A 67 -15.87 -3.07 -18.01
N PHE A 68 -16.84 -3.26 -17.11
CA PHE A 68 -16.79 -2.70 -15.76
C PHE A 68 -15.58 -3.21 -14.96
N LYS A 69 -15.31 -4.53 -14.93
CA LYS A 69 -14.17 -5.09 -14.20
C LYS A 69 -12.84 -4.62 -14.79
N CYS A 70 -12.75 -4.48 -16.11
CA CYS A 70 -11.56 -3.99 -16.81
C CYS A 70 -11.20 -2.55 -16.42
N LEU A 71 -12.20 -1.70 -16.18
CA LEU A 71 -12.00 -0.35 -15.66
C LEU A 71 -11.78 -0.35 -14.15
N ALA A 72 -12.58 -1.10 -13.39
CA ALA A 72 -12.54 -1.07 -11.93
C ALA A 72 -11.22 -1.59 -11.34
N ARG A 73 -10.55 -2.55 -12.01
CA ARG A 73 -9.25 -3.11 -11.55
C ARG A 73 -8.17 -2.03 -11.35
N PRO A 74 -7.76 -1.26 -12.40
CA PRO A 74 -6.74 -0.23 -12.24
C PRO A 74 -7.19 0.88 -11.28
N TRP A 75 -8.49 1.22 -11.26
CA TRP A 75 -9.02 2.22 -10.32
C TRP A 75 -8.78 1.85 -8.86
N LEU A 76 -9.19 0.64 -8.46
CA LEU A 76 -9.01 0.21 -7.07
C LEU A 76 -7.53 0.04 -6.70
N GLN A 77 -6.73 -0.48 -7.63
CA GLN A 77 -5.33 -0.81 -7.37
C GLN A 77 -4.44 0.42 -7.29
N LEU A 78 -4.50 1.29 -8.30
CA LEU A 78 -3.62 2.46 -8.37
C LEU A 78 -4.03 3.52 -7.35
N THR A 79 -5.34 3.65 -7.07
CA THR A 79 -5.80 4.48 -5.95
C THR A 79 -5.31 3.93 -4.61
N SER A 80 -5.39 2.61 -4.40
CA SER A 80 -4.86 2.01 -3.16
C SER A 80 -3.35 2.24 -3.02
N PHE A 81 -2.60 1.98 -4.10
CA PHE A 81 -1.16 2.12 -4.12
C PHE A 81 -0.74 3.57 -3.83
N SER A 82 -1.34 4.55 -4.50
CA SER A 82 -1.03 5.98 -4.31
C SER A 82 -1.34 6.44 -2.88
N ILE A 83 -2.43 5.97 -2.25
CA ILE A 83 -2.73 6.29 -0.85
C ILE A 83 -1.67 5.67 0.07
N VAL A 84 -1.39 4.37 -0.06
CA VAL A 84 -0.45 3.66 0.83
C VAL A 84 0.97 4.23 0.70
N VAL A 85 1.47 4.36 -0.52
CA VAL A 85 2.82 4.90 -0.80
C VAL A 85 2.90 6.38 -0.46
N GLY A 86 1.89 7.17 -0.83
CA GLY A 86 1.81 8.59 -0.47
C GLY A 86 1.86 8.81 1.03
N CYS A 87 1.13 7.99 1.81
CA CYS A 87 1.19 8.04 3.27
C CYS A 87 2.60 7.78 3.81
N LEU A 88 3.30 6.78 3.27
CA LEU A 88 4.66 6.45 3.69
C LEU A 88 5.63 7.60 3.41
N ILE A 89 5.53 8.19 2.21
CA ILE A 89 6.35 9.34 1.77
C ILE A 89 6.13 10.53 2.70
N VAL A 90 4.87 10.98 2.84
CA VAL A 90 4.52 12.18 3.62
C VAL A 90 4.92 12.02 5.09
N LYS A 91 4.64 10.85 5.67
CA LYS A 91 4.99 10.57 7.07
C LYS A 91 6.50 10.63 7.30
N ASN A 92 7.29 10.02 6.43
CA ASN A 92 8.74 9.99 6.61
C ASN A 92 9.43 11.31 6.27
N ILE A 93 8.90 12.08 5.30
CA ILE A 93 9.32 13.46 5.05
C ILE A 93 9.07 14.34 6.26
N ARG A 94 7.91 14.19 6.93
CA ARG A 94 7.64 14.91 8.17
C ARG A 94 8.69 14.61 9.24
N VAL A 95 9.03 13.34 9.46
CA VAL A 95 10.06 12.93 10.44
C VAL A 95 11.41 13.55 10.09
N TYR A 96 11.81 13.50 8.83
CA TYR A 96 13.04 14.14 8.34
C TYR A 96 13.07 15.65 8.66
N PHE A 97 11.98 16.35 8.40
CA PHE A 97 11.87 17.80 8.66
C PHE A 97 11.88 18.16 10.15
N VAL A 98 11.31 17.32 11.02
CA VAL A 98 11.43 17.49 12.47
C VAL A 98 12.89 17.37 12.89
N TYR A 99 13.60 16.36 12.38
CA TYR A 99 14.99 16.09 12.74
C TYR A 99 15.95 17.18 12.26
N CYS A 100 15.74 17.71 11.04
CA CYS A 100 16.54 18.80 10.49
C CYS A 100 16.25 20.18 11.12
N LYS A 101 15.45 20.26 12.20
CA LYS A 101 15.11 21.49 12.93
C LYS A 101 14.72 22.63 11.98
N LEU A 102 13.64 22.43 11.21
CA LEU A 102 13.12 23.44 10.30
C LEU A 102 13.06 24.83 10.97
N PRO A 103 13.48 25.91 10.28
CA PRO A 103 13.40 27.26 10.82
C PRO A 103 11.96 27.60 11.20
N LYS A 104 11.75 28.43 12.23
CA LYS A 104 10.41 28.76 12.78
C LYS A 104 9.39 29.14 11.70
N ARG A 105 9.81 29.88 10.67
CA ARG A 105 8.97 30.27 9.51
C ARG A 105 8.41 29.11 8.68
N LYS A 106 9.01 27.91 8.76
CA LYS A 106 8.62 26.71 8.02
C LYS A 106 7.90 25.66 8.88
N LEU A 107 7.64 25.93 10.17
CA LEU A 107 6.94 24.99 11.05
C LEU A 107 5.51 24.68 10.61
N TYR A 108 4.88 25.57 9.82
CA TYR A 108 3.55 25.30 9.24
C TYR A 108 3.53 24.04 8.36
N LEU A 109 4.68 23.65 7.79
CA LEU A 109 4.83 22.42 7.01
C LEU A 109 4.65 21.16 7.87
N LEU A 110 4.93 21.22 9.17
CA LEU A 110 4.82 20.08 10.10
C LEU A 110 3.40 19.87 10.62
N LYS A 111 2.45 20.76 10.30
CA LYS A 111 1.04 20.63 10.69
C LYS A 111 0.40 19.47 9.92
N ASP A 112 -0.40 18.68 10.63
CA ASP A 112 -1.11 17.53 10.05
C ASP A 112 -1.96 17.93 8.84
N ARG A 113 -2.61 19.10 8.89
CA ARG A 113 -3.42 19.64 7.78
C ARG A 113 -2.59 19.86 6.50
N THR A 114 -1.39 20.42 6.63
CA THR A 114 -0.51 20.69 5.47
C THR A 114 -0.03 19.39 4.85
N MET A 115 0.41 18.44 5.69
CA MET A 115 0.88 17.13 5.23
C MET A 115 -0.27 16.30 4.63
N ALA A 116 -1.47 16.37 5.21
CA ALA A 116 -2.66 15.76 4.62
C ALA A 116 -3.06 16.41 3.28
N ALA A 117 -2.88 17.72 3.13
CA ALA A 117 -3.11 18.41 1.86
C ALA A 117 -2.11 17.99 0.76
N VAL A 118 -0.84 17.78 1.12
CA VAL A 118 0.16 17.21 0.19
C VAL A 118 -0.24 15.80 -0.24
N LEU A 119 -0.64 14.96 0.71
CA LEU A 119 -1.14 13.61 0.40
C LEU A 119 -2.39 13.66 -0.50
N SER A 120 -3.36 14.53 -0.21
CA SER A 120 -4.56 14.64 -1.01
C SER A 120 -4.28 15.15 -2.42
N ALA A 121 -3.30 16.05 -2.59
CA ALA A 121 -2.88 16.51 -3.90
C ALA A 121 -2.28 15.37 -4.75
N LEU A 122 -1.46 14.50 -4.14
CA LEU A 122 -0.91 13.32 -4.80
C LEU A 122 -2.02 12.34 -5.23
N ILE A 123 -2.99 12.08 -4.35
CA ILE A 123 -4.14 11.20 -4.66
C ILE A 123 -5.03 11.83 -5.74
N CYS A 124 -5.27 13.14 -5.68
CA CYS A 124 -6.07 13.85 -6.67
C CYS A 124 -5.43 13.73 -8.07
N LEU A 125 -4.11 13.88 -8.16
CA LEU A 125 -3.37 13.68 -9.41
C LEU A 125 -3.54 12.26 -9.96
N GLU A 126 -3.43 11.23 -9.13
CA GLU A 126 -3.68 9.83 -9.53
C GLU A 126 -5.11 9.65 -10.07
N VAL A 127 -6.11 10.17 -9.35
CA VAL A 127 -7.52 10.08 -9.74
C VAL A 127 -7.79 10.82 -11.06
N MET A 128 -7.13 11.95 -11.29
CA MET A 128 -7.21 12.67 -12.58
C MET A 128 -6.62 11.84 -13.73
N LEU A 129 -5.48 11.19 -13.53
CA LEU A 129 -4.89 10.30 -14.53
C LEU A 129 -5.78 9.08 -14.82
N LEU A 130 -6.38 8.47 -13.79
CA LEU A 130 -7.34 7.38 -13.91
C LEU A 130 -8.63 7.81 -14.63
N GLY A 131 -9.11 9.03 -14.37
CA GLY A 131 -10.20 9.65 -15.10
C GLY A 131 -9.88 9.78 -16.59
N GLY A 132 -8.69 10.30 -16.91
CA GLY A 132 -8.20 10.38 -18.29
C GLY A 132 -8.09 9.01 -18.97
N TYR A 133 -7.60 8.00 -18.26
CA TYR A 133 -7.58 6.62 -18.75
C TYR A 133 -8.97 6.08 -19.07
N SER A 134 -9.94 6.32 -18.19
CA SER A 134 -11.31 5.82 -18.39
C SER A 134 -11.98 6.47 -19.60
N SER A 135 -11.73 7.77 -19.81
CA SER A 135 -12.30 8.51 -20.94
C SER A 135 -11.70 8.12 -22.30
N VAL A 136 -10.42 7.72 -22.34
CA VAL A 136 -9.68 7.50 -23.59
C VAL A 136 -9.51 6.01 -23.95
N SER A 137 -9.65 5.12 -22.97
CA SER A 137 -9.32 3.69 -23.12
C SER A 137 -10.24 2.92 -24.05
N ASN A 138 -11.51 3.34 -24.18
CA ASN A 138 -12.55 2.64 -24.93
C ASN A 138 -12.45 1.11 -24.78
N VAL A 139 -12.62 0.64 -23.54
CA VAL A 139 -12.34 -0.75 -23.17
C VAL A 139 -13.38 -1.68 -23.80
N GLU A 140 -12.91 -2.57 -24.65
CA GLU A 140 -13.70 -3.65 -25.24
C GLU A 140 -13.33 -5.00 -24.60
N VAL A 141 -14.31 -5.89 -24.49
CA VAL A 141 -14.11 -7.24 -23.97
C VAL A 141 -14.19 -8.22 -25.13
N ASN A 142 -13.05 -8.74 -25.56
CA ASN A 142 -12.98 -9.69 -26.66
C ASN A 142 -12.88 -11.12 -26.16
N LEU A 143 -13.56 -12.02 -26.87
CA LEU A 143 -13.49 -13.46 -26.66
C LEU A 143 -12.21 -13.97 -27.32
N SER A 144 -11.20 -14.34 -26.52
CA SER A 144 -9.96 -14.95 -27.01
C SER A 144 -9.96 -16.44 -26.70
N LEU A 145 -9.51 -17.26 -27.67
CA LEU A 145 -9.31 -18.69 -27.45
C LEU A 145 -8.07 -18.90 -26.58
N SER A 146 -8.23 -19.50 -25.41
CA SER A 146 -7.13 -19.85 -24.52
C SER A 146 -6.43 -21.13 -24.97
N TYR A 147 -5.20 -21.37 -24.49
CA TYR A 147 -4.40 -22.57 -24.78
C TYR A 147 -5.12 -23.89 -24.47
N ARG A 148 -6.02 -23.89 -23.47
CA ARG A 148 -6.88 -25.05 -23.14
C ARG A 148 -8.07 -25.25 -24.09
N LYS A 149 -8.13 -24.53 -25.22
CA LYS A 149 -9.29 -24.44 -26.13
C LYS A 149 -10.57 -23.97 -25.44
N GLU A 150 -10.42 -23.20 -24.36
CA GLU A 150 -11.53 -22.55 -23.66
C GLU A 150 -11.61 -21.09 -24.09
N PHE A 151 -12.82 -20.60 -24.38
CA PHE A 151 -13.03 -19.19 -24.65
C PHE A 151 -12.89 -18.38 -23.35
N GLN A 152 -12.07 -17.33 -23.37
CA GLN A 152 -11.85 -16.43 -22.25
C GLN A 152 -11.97 -14.97 -22.68
N TYR A 153 -12.63 -14.18 -21.84
CA TYR A 153 -12.84 -12.76 -22.07
C TYR A 153 -11.59 -11.95 -21.67
N ARG A 154 -11.05 -11.14 -22.59
CA ARG A 154 -9.88 -10.27 -22.36
C ARG A 154 -10.27 -8.80 -22.48
N CYS A 155 -9.70 -7.98 -21.60
CA CYS A 155 -9.76 -6.52 -21.71
C CYS A 155 -8.79 -6.06 -22.80
N ILE A 156 -9.29 -5.40 -23.84
CA ILE A 156 -8.48 -4.79 -24.89
C ILE A 156 -8.70 -3.29 -24.83
N ASN A 157 -7.59 -2.55 -24.79
CA ASN A 157 -7.59 -1.10 -24.80
C ASN A 157 -7.31 -0.59 -26.21
N SER A 158 -7.89 0.56 -26.54
CA SER A 158 -7.50 1.33 -27.71
C SER A 158 -6.01 1.72 -27.67
N ARG A 159 -5.42 2.11 -28.81
CA ARG A 159 -4.02 2.57 -28.88
C ARG A 159 -3.76 3.72 -27.90
N SER A 160 -4.68 4.68 -27.83
CA SER A 160 -4.62 5.80 -26.89
C SER A 160 -4.80 5.36 -25.44
N GLY A 161 -5.66 4.35 -25.19
CA GLY A 161 -5.80 3.70 -23.89
C GLY A 161 -4.52 3.04 -23.40
N ASN A 162 -3.79 2.37 -24.30
CA ASN A 162 -2.52 1.73 -23.97
C ASN A 162 -1.43 2.78 -23.65
N GLN A 163 -1.37 3.89 -24.39
CA GLN A 163 -0.48 5.01 -24.08
C GLN A 163 -0.79 5.61 -22.71
N MET A 164 -2.07 5.86 -22.41
CA MET A 164 -2.47 6.39 -21.09
C MET A 164 -2.14 5.40 -19.96
N ASN A 165 -2.32 4.10 -20.19
CA ASN A 165 -1.90 3.07 -19.23
C ASN A 165 -0.38 3.11 -18.98
N GLN A 166 0.45 3.32 -20.00
CA GLN A 166 1.90 3.49 -19.81
C GLN A 166 2.23 4.72 -18.96
N ILE A 167 1.52 5.84 -19.17
CA ILE A 167 1.68 7.06 -18.35
C ILE A 167 1.32 6.79 -16.89
N LEU A 168 0.21 6.09 -16.63
CA LEU A 168 -0.21 5.68 -15.28
C LEU A 168 0.86 4.83 -14.57
N TRP A 169 1.39 3.80 -15.24
CA TRP A 169 2.46 2.97 -14.68
C TRP A 169 3.74 3.78 -14.47
N GLY A 170 4.07 4.71 -15.37
CA GLY A 170 5.20 5.62 -15.21
C GLY A 170 5.08 6.50 -13.98
N PHE A 171 3.93 7.12 -13.76
CA PHE A 171 3.67 7.95 -12.57
C PHE A 171 3.78 7.14 -11.27
N ASN A 172 3.16 5.96 -11.22
CA ASN A 172 3.24 5.07 -10.05
C ASN A 172 4.68 4.56 -9.81
N GLY A 173 5.45 4.34 -10.88
CA GLY A 173 6.88 4.05 -10.79
C GLY A 173 7.69 5.21 -10.18
N VAL A 174 7.39 6.46 -10.53
CA VAL A 174 8.01 7.64 -9.91
C VAL A 174 7.64 7.76 -8.42
N LEU A 175 6.38 7.51 -8.07
CA LEU A 175 5.95 7.45 -6.67
C LEU A 175 6.74 6.40 -5.88
N LEU A 176 6.93 5.20 -6.46
CA LEU A 176 7.72 4.14 -5.83
C LEU A 176 9.18 4.56 -5.62
N ASN A 177 9.81 5.16 -6.63
CA ASN A 177 11.20 5.63 -6.53
C ASN A 177 11.35 6.78 -5.51
N THR A 178 10.30 7.55 -5.28
CA THR A 178 10.27 8.57 -4.22
C THR A 178 10.44 7.94 -2.83
N ILE A 179 9.99 6.70 -2.61
CA ILE A 179 10.27 5.97 -1.36
C ILE A 179 11.77 5.82 -1.13
N LEU A 180 12.54 5.45 -2.17
CA LEU A 180 13.99 5.29 -2.07
C LEU A 180 14.68 6.62 -1.76
N PHE A 181 14.22 7.70 -2.39
CA PHE A 181 14.69 9.05 -2.07
C PHE A 181 14.41 9.43 -0.61
N VAL A 182 13.21 9.15 -0.10
CA VAL A 182 12.86 9.42 1.31
C VAL A 182 13.63 8.52 2.27
N ALA A 183 13.89 7.26 1.90
CA ALA A 183 14.76 6.37 2.65
C ALA A 183 16.19 6.93 2.74
N TYR A 184 16.73 7.46 1.65
CA TYR A 184 18.02 8.14 1.65
C TYR A 184 18.07 9.32 2.63
N LEU A 185 17.01 10.16 2.66
CA LEU A 185 16.89 11.26 3.62
C LEU A 185 16.78 10.78 5.07
N SER A 186 16.11 9.65 5.28
CA SER A 186 15.91 9.04 6.60
C SER A 186 17.21 8.54 7.25
N ARG A 187 18.30 8.41 6.49
CA ARG A 187 19.63 8.10 7.05
C ARG A 187 20.19 9.21 7.95
N LYS A 188 19.73 10.45 7.75
CA LYS A 188 20.12 11.58 8.61
C LYS A 188 19.34 11.61 9.93
N VAL A 189 18.26 10.82 10.05
CA VAL A 189 17.42 10.75 11.25
C VAL A 189 18.03 9.76 12.24
N GLY A 190 18.01 10.09 13.53
CA GLY A 190 18.50 9.21 14.58
C GLY A 190 17.80 7.85 14.61
N TYR A 191 18.54 6.79 14.95
CA TYR A 191 18.10 5.39 14.89
C TYR A 191 16.77 5.12 15.61
N ALA A 192 16.51 5.79 16.75
CA ALA A 192 15.31 5.60 17.55
C ALA A 192 13.99 6.00 16.84
N HIS A 193 14.05 6.86 15.82
CA HIS A 193 12.88 7.36 15.10
C HIS A 193 12.92 7.07 13.60
N SER A 194 13.96 6.37 13.12
CA SER A 194 14.13 6.06 11.71
C SER A 194 13.38 4.79 11.33
N GLU A 195 12.51 4.88 10.33
CA GLU A 195 11.84 3.73 9.71
C GLU A 195 12.59 3.22 8.46
N LEU A 196 13.88 3.54 8.34
CA LEU A 196 14.71 3.25 7.16
C LEU A 196 14.60 1.80 6.68
N SER A 197 14.77 0.82 7.58
CA SER A 197 14.72 -0.60 7.24
C SER A 197 13.36 -1.01 6.68
N GLN A 198 12.26 -0.46 7.22
CA GLN A 198 10.91 -0.74 6.76
C GLN A 198 10.69 -0.18 5.35
N LEU A 199 11.14 1.05 5.09
CA LEU A 199 11.03 1.67 3.75
C LEU A 199 11.78 0.87 2.68
N ILE A 200 12.98 0.39 3.01
CA ILE A 200 13.80 -0.41 2.10
C ILE A 200 13.10 -1.74 1.77
N VAL A 201 12.58 -2.45 2.79
CA VAL A 201 11.84 -3.70 2.60
C VAL A 201 10.61 -3.48 1.72
N ILE A 202 9.81 -2.44 2.01
CA ILE A 202 8.63 -2.09 1.22
C ILE A 202 9.02 -1.82 -0.24
N TYR A 203 10.07 -1.01 -0.49
CA TYR A 203 10.53 -0.70 -1.83
C TYR A 203 10.92 -1.96 -2.62
N PHE A 204 11.79 -2.81 -2.08
CA PHE A 204 12.23 -4.01 -2.81
C PHE A 204 11.09 -5.01 -3.03
N CYS A 205 10.25 -5.27 -2.02
CA CYS A 205 9.11 -6.17 -2.17
C CYS A 205 8.16 -5.69 -3.27
N THR A 206 7.80 -4.41 -3.26
CA THR A 206 6.87 -3.82 -4.25
C THR A 206 7.50 -3.73 -5.65
N ALA A 207 8.78 -3.34 -5.76
CA ALA A 207 9.49 -3.27 -7.03
C ALA A 207 9.62 -4.66 -7.69
N ILE A 208 9.99 -5.69 -6.91
CA ILE A 208 10.07 -7.07 -7.39
C ILE A 208 8.68 -7.55 -7.84
N SER A 209 7.62 -7.29 -7.05
CA SER A 209 6.25 -7.64 -7.45
C SER A 209 5.84 -6.99 -8.77
N ILE A 210 6.15 -5.70 -8.96
CA ILE A 210 5.84 -4.99 -10.22
C ILE A 210 6.62 -5.59 -11.40
N MET A 211 7.91 -5.87 -11.22
CA MET A 211 8.73 -6.50 -12.26
C MET A 211 8.18 -7.87 -12.65
N LEU A 212 7.76 -8.69 -11.67
CA LEU A 212 7.11 -9.97 -11.94
C LEU A 212 5.79 -9.81 -12.69
N ILE A 213 4.97 -8.81 -12.36
CA ILE A 213 3.73 -8.52 -13.11
C ILE A 213 4.05 -8.20 -14.58
N PHE A 214 5.06 -7.39 -14.86
CA PHE A 214 5.46 -7.09 -16.25
C PHE A 214 5.96 -8.31 -17.01
N ILE A 215 6.78 -9.16 -16.36
CA ILE A 215 7.27 -10.41 -16.96
C ILE A 215 6.11 -11.35 -17.27
N LEU A 216 5.20 -11.54 -16.32
CA LEU A 216 4.02 -12.39 -16.49
C LEU A 216 3.09 -11.87 -17.58
N ARG A 217 2.94 -10.54 -17.70
CA ARG A 217 2.16 -9.91 -18.77
C ARG A 217 2.82 -10.01 -20.15
N ALA A 218 4.14 -10.13 -20.22
CA ALA A 218 4.84 -10.40 -21.48
C ALA A 218 4.63 -11.85 -21.95
N ASP A 219 4.54 -12.79 -21.01
CA ASP A 219 4.32 -14.24 -21.26
C ASP A 219 2.83 -14.60 -21.49
N ASP A 220 1.93 -13.63 -21.35
CA ASP A 220 0.47 -13.78 -21.44
C ASP A 220 -0.06 -14.34 -22.77
N ALA A 221 0.79 -14.46 -23.80
CA ALA A 221 0.41 -15.11 -25.05
C ALA A 221 0.04 -16.61 -24.84
N ILE A 222 0.42 -17.25 -23.73
CA ILE A 222 0.32 -18.70 -23.54
C ILE A 222 -0.49 -19.13 -22.29
N ARG A 223 -0.51 -18.37 -21.17
CA ARG A 223 -1.07 -18.82 -19.85
C ARG A 223 -1.98 -17.82 -19.10
N GLN A 224 -3.00 -17.33 -19.78
CA GLN A 224 -3.89 -16.25 -19.34
C GLN A 224 -4.66 -16.45 -18.01
N THR A 225 -5.03 -17.68 -17.63
CA THR A 225 -5.73 -17.93 -16.34
C THR A 225 -4.77 -17.88 -15.15
N GLU A 226 -3.51 -18.26 -15.36
CA GLU A 226 -2.49 -18.27 -14.31
C GLU A 226 -1.96 -16.85 -14.07
N SER A 227 -1.86 -16.02 -15.11
CA SER A 227 -1.40 -14.65 -14.98
C SER A 227 -2.34 -13.76 -14.18
N ALA A 228 -3.66 -13.85 -14.38
CA ALA A 228 -4.64 -13.10 -13.59
C ALA A 228 -4.59 -13.47 -12.09
N PHE A 229 -4.42 -14.76 -11.79
CA PHE A 229 -4.26 -15.23 -10.40
C PHE A 229 -2.94 -14.72 -9.80
N ASN A 230 -1.83 -14.86 -10.52
CA ASN A 230 -0.51 -14.43 -10.07
C ASN A 230 -0.47 -12.91 -9.84
N GLU A 231 -1.10 -12.11 -10.71
CA GLU A 231 -1.22 -10.66 -10.55
C GLU A 231 -1.96 -10.31 -9.25
N GLY A 232 -3.09 -10.97 -8.97
CA GLY A 232 -3.85 -10.76 -7.72
C GLY A 232 -3.03 -11.09 -6.46
N VAL A 233 -2.25 -12.17 -6.48
CA VAL A 233 -1.36 -12.57 -5.37
C VAL A 233 -0.24 -11.55 -5.17
N LEU A 234 0.39 -11.07 -6.24
CA LEU A 234 1.47 -10.07 -6.18
C LEU A 234 0.96 -8.73 -5.64
N ILE A 235 -0.26 -8.32 -6.00
CA ILE A 235 -0.90 -7.10 -5.48
C ILE A 235 -1.25 -7.24 -4.01
N TRP A 236 -1.77 -8.40 -3.60
CA TRP A 236 -2.01 -8.68 -2.19
C TRP A 236 -0.71 -8.60 -1.37
N PHE A 237 0.36 -9.20 -1.88
CA PHE A 237 1.66 -9.18 -1.22
C PHE A 237 2.22 -7.75 -1.10
N SER A 238 2.20 -6.99 -2.20
CA SER A 238 2.70 -5.62 -2.26
C SER A 238 1.94 -4.66 -1.33
N THR A 239 0.66 -4.90 -1.08
CA THR A 239 -0.18 -4.11 -0.17
C THR A 239 -0.03 -4.54 1.29
N THR A 240 0.12 -5.84 1.54
CA THR A 240 0.16 -6.41 2.90
C THR A 240 1.51 -6.15 3.58
N VAL A 241 2.62 -6.14 2.82
CA VAL A 241 3.97 -5.84 3.37
C VAL A 241 4.01 -4.46 4.06
N PRO A 242 3.57 -3.34 3.44
CA PRO A 242 3.45 -2.05 4.12
C PRO A 242 2.63 -2.07 5.41
N ILE A 243 1.51 -2.79 5.45
CA ILE A 243 0.65 -2.87 6.64
C ILE A 243 1.39 -3.59 7.77
N LEU A 244 1.94 -4.77 7.50
CA LEU A 244 2.61 -5.58 8.51
C LEU A 244 3.87 -4.88 9.03
N THR A 245 4.69 -4.33 8.13
CA THR A 245 5.91 -3.60 8.52
C THR A 245 5.63 -2.34 9.33
N GLN A 246 4.46 -1.73 9.18
CA GLN A 246 4.04 -0.57 9.97
C GLN A 246 3.36 -0.93 11.30
N PHE A 247 2.69 -2.09 11.35
CA PHE A 247 1.97 -2.58 12.52
C PHE A 247 2.88 -3.28 13.52
N VAL A 248 3.59 -4.32 13.07
CA VAL A 248 4.35 -5.27 13.90
C VAL A 248 5.35 -4.59 14.84
N PRO A 249 6.25 -3.69 14.38
CA PRO A 249 7.25 -3.11 15.28
C PRO A 249 6.62 -2.25 16.37
N LYS A 250 5.50 -1.57 16.09
CA LYS A 250 4.81 -0.73 17.07
C LYS A 250 4.03 -1.56 18.09
N ALA A 251 3.44 -2.66 17.65
CA ALA A 251 2.79 -3.62 18.55
C ALA A 251 3.82 -4.22 19.52
N ILE A 252 4.99 -4.63 19.02
CA ILE A 252 6.08 -5.17 19.86
C ILE A 252 6.63 -4.11 20.82
N GLN A 253 6.85 -2.88 20.36
CA GLN A 253 7.32 -1.79 21.21
C GLN A 253 6.34 -1.46 22.34
N LEU A 254 5.04 -1.45 22.05
CA LEU A 254 4.00 -1.23 23.05
C LEU A 254 3.99 -2.35 24.10
N TYR A 255 4.02 -3.60 23.66
CA TYR A 255 4.07 -4.76 24.55
C TYR A 255 5.32 -4.76 25.45
N ASN A 256 6.48 -4.43 24.90
CA ASN A 256 7.72 -4.34 25.67
C ASN A 256 7.68 -3.20 26.71
N GLN A 257 7.04 -2.07 26.41
CA GLN A 257 6.86 -0.99 27.38
C GLN A 257 5.98 -1.42 28.56
N GLU A 258 4.89 -2.14 28.32
CA GLU A 258 4.03 -2.65 29.39
C GLU A 258 4.78 -3.62 30.31
N ILE A 259 5.59 -4.53 29.73
CA ILE A 259 6.43 -5.46 30.53
C ILE A 259 7.45 -4.70 31.37
N LEU A 260 8.13 -3.70 30.79
CA LEU A 260 9.12 -2.89 31.51
C LEU A 260 8.47 -2.14 32.68
N PHE A 261 7.27 -1.59 32.49
CA PHE A 261 6.52 -0.93 33.54
C PHE A 261 6.15 -1.89 34.68
N VAL A 262 5.68 -3.10 34.35
CA VAL A 262 5.39 -4.14 35.35
C VAL A 262 6.64 -4.55 36.12
N ARG A 263 7.78 -4.75 35.44
CA ARG A 263 9.05 -5.06 36.10
C ARG A 263 9.51 -3.96 37.05
N TYR A 264 9.37 -2.69 36.64
CA TYR A 264 9.69 -1.55 37.48
C TYR A 264 8.79 -1.48 38.71
N LEU A 265 7.49 -1.67 38.56
CA LEU A 265 6.53 -1.74 39.68
C LEU A 265 6.87 -2.87 40.65
N CYS A 266 7.21 -4.07 40.15
CA CYS A 266 7.66 -5.17 41.00
C CYS A 266 8.95 -4.83 41.76
N GLN A 267 9.90 -4.11 41.14
CA GLN A 267 11.12 -3.68 41.82
C GLN A 267 10.83 -2.65 42.93
N VAL A 268 10.01 -1.64 42.65
CA VAL A 268 9.63 -0.61 43.64
C VAL A 268 8.86 -1.24 44.81
N LEU A 269 7.85 -2.07 44.52
CA LEU A 269 7.11 -2.79 45.56
C LEU A 269 8.00 -3.72 46.39
N SER A 270 9.01 -4.34 45.78
CA SER A 270 9.97 -5.18 46.51
C SER A 270 10.93 -4.39 47.42
N GLN A 271 11.11 -3.09 47.16
CA GLN A 271 11.92 -2.21 48.00
C GLN A 271 11.11 -1.61 49.16
N GLU A 272 9.81 -1.38 49.00
CA GLU A 272 8.95 -0.93 50.11
C GLU A 272 8.58 -2.03 51.10
N LEU A 273 8.62 -3.30 50.67
CA LEU A 273 8.36 -4.48 51.51
C LEU A 273 9.56 -4.96 52.34
N ARG A 274 10.69 -4.23 52.30
CA ARG A 274 11.94 -4.57 53.00
C ARG A 274 12.33 -3.50 54.00
#